data_AF-F2K4V5-F1
#
_entry.id   AF-F2K4V5-F1
#
_cell.length_a   1.000
_cell.length_b   1.000
_cell.length_c   1.000
_cell.angle_alpha   90.00
_cell.angle_beta   90.00
_cell.angle_gamma   90.00
#
_symmetry.space_group_name_H-M   'P 1'
#
loop_
_entity.id
_entity.type
_entity.pdbx_description
1 polymer ?
#
loop_
_entity_poly.entity_id
_entity_poly.type
_entity_poly.pdbx_seq_one_letter_code
_entity_poly.pdbx_strand_id
1 'polypeptide(L)'
;MNHGEMIKFEAGVDDFVGHLKSELRRNALQLKKVSVPQCLATYRVSNLEMQAHLRLVLLGYPNGEPIARVSWLGSSGEERTCCYVNDVFEAITLKSNGRWVRSKRNPKETCLRELAHLLDGS
;
A
#
# COMPACT_ATOMS: atom_id res chain seq x y z
N MET A 1 13.03 2.92 16.22
CA MET A 1 12.51 1.60 15.86
C MET A 1 13.49 0.55 16.33
N ASN A 2 13.12 -0.28 17.30
CA ASN A 2 13.92 -1.45 17.64
C ASN A 2 13.67 -2.57 16.60
N HIS A 3 14.53 -3.57 16.57
CA HIS A 3 14.43 -4.67 15.59
C HIS A 3 13.06 -5.38 15.60
N GLY A 4 12.42 -5.48 16.78
CA GLY A 4 11.11 -6.13 16.93
C GLY A 4 9.94 -5.36 16.31
N GLU A 5 9.98 -4.02 16.35
CA GLU A 5 8.96 -3.17 15.71
C GLU A 5 9.05 -3.25 14.18
N MET A 6 10.26 -3.35 13.62
CA MET A 6 10.46 -3.52 12.18
C MET A 6 9.90 -4.85 11.69
N ILE A 7 10.18 -5.94 12.41
CA ILE A 7 9.67 -7.28 12.07
C ILE A 7 8.14 -7.32 12.07
N LYS A 8 7.49 -6.69 13.06
CA LYS A 8 6.03 -6.63 13.12
C LYS A 8 5.45 -5.87 11.93
N PHE A 9 6.09 -4.78 11.53
CA PHE A 9 5.64 -4.01 10.38
C PHE A 9 5.78 -4.77 9.07
N GLU A 10 6.92 -5.44 8.88
CA GLU A 10 7.15 -6.31 7.71
C GLU A 10 6.17 -7.48 7.67
N ALA A 11 5.84 -8.10 8.82
CA ALA A 11 4.80 -9.13 8.89
C ALA A 11 3.42 -8.58 8.47
N GLY A 12 3.07 -7.37 8.90
CA GLY A 12 1.85 -6.69 8.47
C GLY A 12 1.81 -6.42 6.96
N VAL A 13 2.95 -6.10 6.34
CA VAL A 13 3.06 -5.97 4.87
C VAL A 13 2.69 -7.27 4.19
N ASP A 14 3.27 -8.37 4.65
CA ASP A 14 3.06 -9.68 4.03
C ASP A 14 1.61 -10.16 4.16
N ASP A 15 0.96 -9.95 5.31
CA ASP A 15 -0.45 -10.26 5.51
C ASP A 15 -1.36 -9.42 4.61
N PHE A 16 -1.15 -8.10 4.58
CA PHE A 16 -1.91 -7.18 3.72
C PHE A 16 -1.79 -7.56 2.24
N VAL A 17 -0.55 -7.81 1.78
CA VAL A 17 -0.29 -8.19 0.39
C VAL A 17 -0.82 -9.59 0.09
N GLY A 18 -0.77 -10.52 1.05
CA GLY A 18 -1.35 -11.85 0.94
C GLY A 18 -2.84 -11.78 0.66
N HIS A 19 -3.58 -10.97 1.42
CA HIS A 19 -5.00 -10.72 1.19
C HIS A 19 -5.26 -10.06 -0.16
N LEU A 20 -4.48 -9.04 -0.53
CA LEU A 20 -4.65 -8.34 -1.80
C LEU A 20 -4.39 -9.27 -3.00
N LYS A 21 -3.34 -10.11 -2.93
CA LYS A 21 -3.06 -11.16 -3.92
C LYS A 21 -4.24 -12.11 -4.09
N SER A 22 -4.86 -12.54 -2.99
CA SER A 22 -6.01 -13.44 -3.04
C SER A 22 -7.19 -12.82 -3.79
N GLU A 23 -7.49 -11.54 -3.55
CA GLU A 23 -8.58 -10.84 -4.25
C GLU A 23 -8.25 -10.58 -5.73
N LEU A 24 -7.02 -10.16 -6.04
CA LEU A 24 -6.60 -9.89 -7.41
C LEU A 24 -6.59 -11.15 -8.27
N ARG A 25 -6.21 -12.30 -7.72
CA ARG A 25 -6.26 -13.59 -8.42
C ARG A 25 -7.67 -13.95 -8.91
N ARG A 26 -8.71 -13.54 -8.18
CA ARG A 26 -10.12 -13.74 -8.60
C ARG A 26 -10.46 -12.97 -9.87
N ASN A 27 -9.75 -11.88 -10.16
CA ASN A 27 -9.89 -11.06 -11.36
C ASN A 27 -8.80 -11.36 -12.39
N ALA A 28 -8.19 -12.55 -12.30
CA ALA A 28 -7.06 -12.94 -13.13
C ALA A 28 -5.90 -11.93 -13.11
N LEU A 29 -5.69 -11.19 -12.00
CA LEU A 29 -4.57 -10.30 -11.76
C LEU A 29 -3.55 -10.94 -10.81
N GLN A 30 -2.26 -10.77 -11.07
CA GLN A 30 -1.20 -11.31 -10.22
C GLN A 30 -0.25 -10.21 -9.76
N LEU A 31 0.31 -10.33 -8.55
CA LEU A 31 1.31 -9.42 -8.02
C LEU A 31 2.67 -10.10 -7.91
N LYS A 32 3.65 -9.59 -8.65
CA LYS A 32 5.05 -10.01 -8.57
C LYS A 32 5.85 -9.01 -7.76
N LYS A 33 6.51 -9.47 -6.69
CA LYS A 33 7.41 -8.63 -5.89
C LYS A 33 8.57 -8.14 -6.77
N VAL A 34 8.86 -6.86 -6.69
CA VAL A 34 10.00 -6.21 -7.35
C VAL A 34 10.71 -5.31 -6.35
N SER A 35 12.00 -5.08 -6.54
CA SER A 35 12.77 -4.15 -5.71
C SER A 35 12.81 -2.78 -6.38
N VAL A 36 12.43 -1.74 -5.64
CA VAL A 36 12.50 -0.35 -6.08
C VAL A 36 13.10 0.47 -4.94
N PRO A 37 14.01 1.42 -5.21
CA PRO A 37 14.58 2.27 -4.15
C PRO A 37 13.49 2.97 -3.32
N GLN A 38 13.81 3.20 -2.04
CA GLN A 38 12.96 3.95 -1.09
C GLN A 38 11.58 3.34 -0.81
N CYS A 39 11.32 2.12 -1.27
CA CYS A 39 10.09 1.39 -0.97
C CYS A 39 10.40 0.27 0.02
N LEU A 40 9.55 0.13 1.04
CA LEU A 40 9.60 -1.03 1.95
C LEU A 40 9.26 -2.30 1.17
N ALA A 41 8.23 -2.20 0.31
CA ALA A 41 7.88 -3.26 -0.61
C ALA A 41 7.28 -2.68 -1.89
N THR A 42 7.51 -3.37 -3.00
CA THR A 42 6.87 -3.04 -4.27
C THR A 42 6.42 -4.30 -4.98
N TYR A 43 5.24 -4.23 -5.58
CA TYR A 43 4.66 -5.33 -6.35
C TYR A 43 4.14 -4.81 -7.67
N ARG A 44 4.55 -5.44 -8.77
CA ARG A 44 4.05 -5.14 -10.10
C ARG A 44 2.87 -6.05 -10.43
N VAL A 45 1.82 -5.50 -11.03
CA VAL A 45 0.74 -6.29 -11.63
C VAL A 45 1.29 -7.03 -12.85
N SER A 46 1.13 -8.35 -12.90
CA SER A 46 1.72 -9.21 -13.93
C SER A 46 0.66 -9.92 -14.73
N ASN A 47 0.20 -9.33 -15.83
CA ASN A 47 -0.74 -9.86 -16.85
C ASN A 47 -1.53 -8.77 -17.59
N LEU A 48 -1.40 -7.51 -17.19
CA LEU A 48 -1.97 -6.38 -17.92
C LEU A 48 -0.96 -5.87 -18.96
N GLU A 49 -1.48 -5.38 -20.10
CA GLU A 49 -0.70 -4.54 -21.03
C GLU A 49 -0.25 -3.24 -20.36
N MET A 50 -0.94 -2.84 -19.30
CA MET A 50 -0.55 -1.74 -18.41
C MET A 50 0.40 -2.17 -17.30
N GLN A 51 1.39 -1.31 -17.03
CA GLN A 51 2.29 -1.47 -15.89
C GLN A 51 1.79 -0.66 -14.69
N ALA A 52 1.25 -1.35 -13.68
CA ALA A 52 0.90 -0.75 -12.40
C ALA A 52 1.74 -1.36 -11.27
N HIS A 53 2.28 -0.51 -10.40
CA HIS A 53 3.12 -0.90 -9.27
C HIS A 53 2.44 -0.51 -7.96
N LEU A 54 2.12 -1.49 -7.12
CA LEU A 54 1.78 -1.28 -5.72
C LEU A 54 3.05 -0.93 -4.96
N ARG A 55 3.08 0.22 -4.30
CA ARG A 55 4.21 0.66 -3.49
C ARG A 55 3.78 0.84 -2.04
N LEU A 56 4.60 0.32 -1.14
CA LEU A 56 4.52 0.59 0.29
C LEU A 56 5.76 1.41 0.66
N VAL A 57 5.53 2.66 1.07
CA VAL A 57 6.60 3.63 1.35
C VAL A 57 6.48 4.07 2.80
N LEU A 58 7.50 3.80 3.61
CA LEU A 58 7.58 4.30 4.98
C LEU A 58 7.84 5.81 4.95
N LEU A 59 6.99 6.58 5.62
CA LEU A 59 7.08 8.04 5.69
C LEU A 59 7.82 8.54 6.92
N GLY A 60 7.89 7.72 7.97
CA GLY A 60 8.56 8.06 9.23
C GLY A 60 7.78 7.59 10.44
N TYR A 61 8.08 8.21 11.59
CA TYR A 61 7.62 7.78 12.91
C TYR A 61 6.98 8.93 13.73
N PRO A 62 5.91 9.57 13.24
CA PRO A 62 5.26 10.60 14.03
C PRO A 62 4.73 9.99 15.33
N ASN A 63 5.12 10.59 16.46
CA ASN A 63 4.81 10.09 17.81
C ASN A 63 5.35 8.68 18.12
N GLY A 64 6.38 8.22 17.40
CA GLY A 64 7.04 6.93 17.64
C GLY A 64 6.42 5.74 16.90
N GLU A 65 5.29 5.92 16.21
CA GLU A 65 4.63 4.85 15.44
C GLU A 65 4.98 4.95 13.96
N PRO A 66 5.39 3.87 13.28
CA PRO A 66 5.69 3.92 11.86
C PRO A 66 4.42 4.17 11.06
N ILE A 67 4.53 5.04 10.06
CA ILE A 67 3.48 5.30 9.08
C ILE A 67 4.00 4.96 7.69
N ALA A 68 3.25 4.16 6.95
CA ALA A 68 3.47 3.98 5.52
C ALA A 68 2.34 4.53 4.68
N ARG A 69 2.68 4.94 3.47
CA ARG A 69 1.73 5.14 2.38
C ARG A 69 1.65 3.87 1.55
N VAL A 70 0.43 3.48 1.21
CA VAL A 70 0.15 2.46 0.20
C VAL A 70 -0.43 3.16 -1.02
N SER A 71 0.21 3.00 -2.17
CA SER A 71 -0.21 3.64 -3.42
C SER A 71 0.00 2.74 -4.63
N TRP A 72 -0.78 3.00 -5.68
CA TRP A 72 -0.49 2.52 -7.03
C TRP A 72 0.25 3.59 -7.81
N LEU A 73 1.29 3.18 -8.53
CA LEU A 73 1.99 3.98 -9.52
C LEU A 73 1.69 3.38 -10.90
N GLY A 74 1.04 4.14 -11.77
CA GLY A 74 0.80 3.75 -13.15
C GLY A 74 1.99 4.01 -14.06
N SER A 75 1.85 3.62 -15.33
CA SER A 75 2.92 3.68 -16.33
C SER A 75 3.26 5.10 -16.77
N SER A 76 2.32 6.05 -16.66
CA SER A 76 2.56 7.46 -17.00
C SER A 76 3.12 8.27 -15.82
N GLY A 77 3.40 7.62 -14.68
CA GLY A 77 3.93 8.24 -13.46
C GLY A 77 2.85 8.77 -12.53
N GLU A 78 1.57 8.56 -12.86
CA GLU A 78 0.44 8.92 -12.03
C GLU A 78 0.41 8.05 -10.76
N GLU A 79 0.34 8.71 -9.61
CA GLU A 79 0.27 8.04 -8.31
C GLU A 79 -1.13 8.16 -7.72
N ARG A 80 -1.76 7.01 -7.46
CA ARG A 80 -3.06 6.91 -6.77
C ARG A 80 -2.82 6.38 -5.36
N THR A 81 -2.94 7.25 -4.36
CA THR A 81 -2.79 6.84 -2.96
C THR A 81 -4.02 6.06 -2.51
N CYS A 82 -3.84 4.78 -2.14
CA CYS A 82 -4.90 4.01 -1.51
C CYS A 82 -5.19 4.59 -0.12
N CYS A 83 -4.20 4.57 0.76
CA CYS A 83 -4.32 5.02 2.14
C CYS A 83 -2.94 5.19 2.79
N TYR A 84 -2.95 5.77 3.98
CA TYR A 84 -1.85 5.68 4.92
C TYR A 84 -2.20 4.61 5.96
N VAL A 85 -1.20 3.88 6.43
CA VAL A 85 -1.34 2.81 7.40
C VAL A 85 -0.34 2.94 8.54
N ASN A 86 -0.72 2.49 9.73
CA ASN A 86 0.17 2.35 10.89
C ASN A 86 0.86 0.96 10.90
N ASP A 87 1.56 0.64 11.98
CA ASP A 87 2.31 -0.61 12.17
C ASP A 87 1.45 -1.88 12.09
N VAL A 88 0.18 -1.79 12.48
CA VAL A 88 -0.81 -2.87 12.44
C VAL A 88 -1.68 -2.84 11.18
N PHE A 89 -1.28 -2.08 10.16
CA PHE A 89 -1.98 -2.00 8.87
C PHE A 89 -3.42 -1.48 8.95
N GLU A 90 -3.75 -0.69 9.97
CA GLU A 90 -5.01 0.06 10.03
C GLU A 90 -4.89 1.34 9.20
N ALA A 91 -5.94 1.66 8.44
CA ALA A 91 -5.97 2.93 7.73
C ALA A 91 -5.94 4.11 8.73
N ILE A 92 -5.12 5.11 8.43
CA ILE A 92 -5.00 6.34 9.22
C ILE A 92 -5.11 7.57 8.31
N THR A 93 -5.41 8.72 8.90
CA THR A 93 -5.47 10.01 8.22
C THR A 93 -4.87 11.10 9.07
N LEU A 94 -4.22 12.07 8.42
CA LEU A 94 -3.74 13.28 9.06
C LEU A 94 -4.91 14.25 9.25
N LYS A 95 -5.17 14.66 10.49
CA LYS A 95 -6.12 15.75 10.80
C LYS A 95 -5.43 17.10 10.64
N SER A 96 -6.24 18.16 10.51
CA SER A 96 -5.77 19.55 10.42
C SER A 96 -4.91 20.00 11.60
N ASN A 97 -5.05 19.36 12.77
CA ASN A 97 -4.24 19.58 13.95
C ASN A 97 -2.88 18.84 13.93
N GLY A 98 -2.48 18.27 12.79
CA GLY A 98 -1.20 17.56 12.64
C GLY A 98 -1.17 16.16 13.25
N ARG A 99 -2.28 15.65 13.81
CA ARG A 99 -2.32 14.31 14.40
C ARG A 99 -2.81 13.28 13.40
N TRP A 100 -2.12 12.15 13.35
CA TRP A 100 -2.59 10.95 12.68
C TRP A 100 -3.62 10.24 13.55
N VAL A 101 -4.74 9.87 12.95
CA VAL A 101 -5.80 9.12 13.64
C VAL A 101 -6.30 7.98 12.78
N ARG A 102 -6.82 6.95 13.43
CA ARG A 102 -7.49 5.84 12.75
C ARG A 102 -8.64 6.33 11.87
N SER A 103 -8.70 5.75 10.68
CA SER A 103 -9.75 5.92 9.69
C SER A 103 -10.66 4.69 9.67
N LYS A 104 -11.92 4.88 9.27
CA LYS A 104 -12.87 3.77 9.06
C LYS A 104 -12.66 3.05 7.72
N ARG A 105 -11.77 3.55 6.86
CA ARG A 105 -11.50 2.95 5.55
C ARG A 105 -10.83 1.59 5.73
N ASN A 106 -11.22 0.63 4.91
CA ASN A 106 -10.50 -0.62 4.80
C ASN A 106 -9.35 -0.46 3.79
N PRO A 107 -8.08 -0.69 4.17
CA PRO A 107 -6.93 -0.56 3.26
C PRO A 107 -7.06 -1.40 1.99
N LYS A 108 -7.56 -2.64 2.11
CA LYS A 108 -7.74 -3.57 1.00
C LYS A 108 -8.73 -3.03 -0.01
N GLU A 109 -9.94 -2.71 0.44
CA GLU A 109 -11.01 -2.19 -0.41
C GLU A 109 -10.60 -0.90 -1.09
N THR A 110 -9.93 -0.01 -0.34
CA THR A 110 -9.45 1.25 -0.88
C THR A 110 -8.40 1.02 -1.96
N CYS A 111 -7.46 0.09 -1.76
CA CYS A 111 -6.47 -0.22 -2.79
C CYS A 111 -7.06 -0.89 -4.03
N LEU A 112 -8.03 -1.79 -3.88
CA LEU A 112 -8.70 -2.38 -5.05
C LEU A 112 -9.45 -1.31 -5.86
N ARG A 113 -10.14 -0.39 -5.17
CA ARG A 113 -10.84 0.71 -5.83
C ARG A 113 -9.88 1.64 -6.58
N GLU A 114 -8.79 2.05 -5.95
CA GLU A 114 -7.82 2.93 -6.63
C GLU A 114 -7.09 2.23 -7.78
N LEU A 115 -6.91 0.90 -7.72
CA LEU A 115 -6.44 0.14 -8.87
C LEU A 115 -7.47 0.21 -10.00
N ALA A 116 -8.75 -0.07 -9.73
CA ALA A 116 -9.80 0.00 -10.76
C ALA A 116 -9.84 1.37 -11.43
N HIS A 117 -9.80 2.46 -10.67
CA HIS A 117 -9.71 3.82 -11.23
C HIS A 117 -8.47 4.06 -12.09
N LEU A 118 -7.34 3.44 -11.75
CA LEU A 118 -6.12 3.53 -12.53
C LEU A 118 -6.27 2.79 -13.86
N LEU A 119 -6.91 1.61 -13.83
CA LEU A 119 -7.18 0.79 -15.02
C LEU A 119 -8.23 1.41 -15.95
N ASP A 120 -9.26 2.06 -15.39
CA ASP A 120 -10.35 2.67 -16.18
C ASP A 120 -9.94 4.00 -16.85
N GLY A 121 -8.88 4.65 -16.36
CA GLY A 121 -8.39 5.94 -16.84
C GLY A 121 -7.21 5.87 -17.82
N SER A 122 -6.86 4.66 -18.28
CA SER A 122 -5.72 4.38 -19.16
C SER A 122 -6.15 4.05 -20.58
#